data_AF-D3GYA4-F1
#
_entry.id   AF-D3GYA4-F1
#
_cell.length_a   1.000
_cell.length_b   1.000
_cell.length_c   1.000
_cell.angle_alpha   90.00
_cell.angle_beta   90.00
_cell.angle_gamma   90.00
#
_symmetry.space_group_name_H-M   'P 1'
#
loop_
_entity.id
_entity.type
_entity.pdbx_description
1 polymer ?
#
loop_
_entity_poly.entity_id
_entity_poly.type
_entity_poly.pdbx_seq_one_letter_code
_entity_poly.pdbx_strand_id
1 'polypeptide(L)'
;MARKWLNLFAGAALSFAVAGNALADEGKITVFAAASLTNAMQDIATQYKKEKGVDVVSSFASSSTLARQIEAGAPADLFISADQKWMDYAVDKKAIDTATRQTLLGNSLVVVAPKASEQKDFTIDSKTNWTSLLNGGRLAVGDPEHVPAGIYAKEALQKLGAWDTLSPKLAPAEDVRGALALVERNEAPLGIVYGSDAVASKGVKVVATFPEDSHKKVEYPVAVVEGHNNATVKAFYDYLKGPQAAEIFKRYGFTTK
;
A
#
# COMPACT_ATOMS: atom_id res chain seq x y z
N MET A 1 65.28 23.00 58.02
CA MET A 1 64.62 23.21 56.71
C MET A 1 63.76 21.99 56.40
N ALA A 2 62.46 22.22 56.13
CA ALA A 2 61.47 21.43 55.37
C ALA A 2 61.44 19.87 55.54
N ARG A 3 60.44 19.17 56.09
CA ARG A 3 58.95 19.17 56.02
C ARG A 3 58.39 18.64 54.68
N LYS A 4 57.52 17.62 54.78
CA LYS A 4 56.39 17.18 53.90
C LYS A 4 56.55 15.84 53.15
N TRP A 5 55.56 14.96 52.99
CA TRP A 5 54.18 14.80 53.48
C TRP A 5 53.67 13.37 53.16
N LEU A 6 52.77 12.85 54.00
CA LEU A 6 51.88 11.71 53.74
C LEU A 6 51.01 11.98 52.49
N ASN A 7 50.68 10.93 51.72
CA ASN A 7 49.44 10.89 50.94
C ASN A 7 48.85 9.47 50.96
N LEU A 8 47.76 9.31 51.74
CA LEU A 8 46.77 8.25 51.56
C LEU A 8 45.97 8.56 50.29
N PHE A 9 45.80 7.57 49.41
CA PHE A 9 44.75 7.60 48.39
C PHE A 9 43.70 6.55 48.75
N ALA A 10 42.57 7.02 49.29
CA ALA A 10 41.33 6.27 49.38
C ALA A 10 40.65 6.33 48.00
N GLY A 11 40.59 5.19 47.30
CA GLY A 11 39.86 5.06 46.04
C GLY A 11 38.37 4.87 46.33
N ALA A 12 37.57 5.92 46.15
CA ALA A 12 36.12 5.82 46.08
C ALA A 12 35.73 5.42 44.65
N ALA A 13 35.32 4.17 44.46
CA ALA A 13 34.73 3.70 43.20
C ALA A 13 33.27 4.20 43.12
N LEU A 14 33.06 5.26 42.35
CA LEU A 14 31.73 5.79 42.03
C LEU A 14 31.08 4.88 40.98
N SER A 15 30.20 3.98 41.43
CA SER A 15 29.37 3.17 40.54
C SER A 15 28.26 4.03 39.96
N PHE A 16 28.48 4.57 38.76
CA PHE A 16 27.43 5.23 37.97
C PHE A 16 26.52 4.16 37.39
N ALA A 17 25.42 3.87 38.08
CA ALA A 17 24.30 3.14 37.50
C ALA A 17 23.67 4.03 36.42
N VAL A 18 24.06 3.81 35.16
CA VAL A 18 23.33 4.34 34.02
C VAL A 18 22.02 3.57 33.93
N ALA A 19 21.00 4.06 34.63
CA ALA A 19 19.62 3.74 34.33
C ALA A 19 19.31 4.36 32.96
N GLY A 20 19.58 3.60 31.91
CA GLY A 20 19.08 3.90 30.57
C GLY A 20 17.57 3.77 30.59
N ASN A 21 16.87 4.86 30.90
CA ASN A 21 15.48 5.01 30.50
C ASN A 21 15.50 5.01 28.97
N ALA A 22 15.17 3.86 28.37
CA ALA A 22 14.70 3.82 27.01
C ALA A 22 13.45 4.69 26.97
N LEU A 23 13.61 5.95 26.55
CA LEU A 23 12.50 6.75 26.08
C LEU A 23 11.91 5.92 24.92
N ALA A 24 10.76 5.32 25.17
CA ALA A 24 9.96 4.73 24.11
C ALA A 24 9.82 5.78 23.01
N ASP A 25 9.95 5.36 21.75
CA ASP A 25 9.76 6.20 20.56
C ASP A 25 8.26 6.54 20.42
N GLU A 26 7.69 7.22 21.43
CA GLU A 26 6.25 7.46 21.63
C GLU A 26 5.63 8.37 20.55
N GLY A 27 6.43 8.83 19.58
CA GLY A 27 6.02 9.83 18.59
C GLY A 27 5.80 9.32 17.17
N LYS A 28 6.14 8.06 16.84
CA LYS A 28 6.19 7.61 15.44
C LYS A 28 5.45 6.30 15.21
N ILE A 29 4.59 6.30 14.18
CA ILE A 29 3.89 5.12 13.68
C ILE A 29 4.42 4.79 12.29
N THR A 30 4.83 3.54 12.07
CA THR A 30 5.28 3.02 10.77
C THR A 30 4.15 2.24 10.11
N VAL A 31 3.72 2.66 8.92
CA VAL A 31 2.64 2.02 8.17
C VAL A 31 3.19 1.42 6.89
N PHE A 32 2.97 0.13 6.71
CA PHE A 32 3.18 -0.52 5.41
C PHE A 32 1.85 -0.53 4.67
N ALA A 33 1.76 0.24 3.60
CA ALA A 33 0.51 0.42 2.86
C ALA A 33 0.71 0.09 1.37
N ALA A 34 -0.25 -0.61 0.79
CA ALA A 34 -0.25 -0.91 -0.64
C ALA A 34 -0.06 0.36 -1.48
N ALA A 35 0.73 0.28 -2.56
CA ALA A 35 1.13 1.42 -3.39
C ALA A 35 -0.04 2.31 -3.85
N SER A 36 -1.23 1.74 -4.11
CA SER A 36 -2.42 2.52 -4.50
C SER A 36 -2.88 3.53 -3.44
N LEU A 37 -2.54 3.30 -2.16
CA LEU A 37 -2.90 4.16 -1.04
C LEU A 37 -2.00 5.38 -0.85
N THR A 38 -0.93 5.53 -1.65
CA THR A 38 0.14 6.54 -1.46
C THR A 38 -0.41 7.93 -1.14
N ASN A 39 -1.23 8.50 -2.02
CA ASN A 39 -1.72 9.87 -1.86
C ASN A 39 -2.68 10.01 -0.66
N ALA A 40 -3.61 9.06 -0.49
CA ALA A 40 -4.56 9.09 0.60
C ALA A 40 -3.86 9.00 1.97
N MET A 41 -2.89 8.09 2.10
CA MET A 41 -2.13 7.91 3.34
C MET A 41 -1.20 9.09 3.64
N GLN A 42 -0.63 9.75 2.63
CA GLN A 42 0.15 10.98 2.81
C GLN A 42 -0.70 12.13 3.37
N ASP A 43 -1.91 12.32 2.82
CA ASP A 43 -2.85 13.33 3.32
C ASP A 43 -3.36 12.99 4.72
N ILE A 44 -3.70 11.72 4.98
CA ILE A 44 -4.10 11.24 6.31
C ILE A 44 -2.97 11.44 7.33
N ALA A 45 -1.73 11.09 6.99
CA ALA A 45 -0.58 11.27 7.86
C ALA A 45 -0.37 12.74 8.22
N THR A 46 -0.47 13.62 7.21
CA THR A 46 -0.36 15.08 7.39
C THR A 46 -1.46 15.61 8.31
N GLN A 47 -2.71 15.18 8.08
CA GLN A 47 -3.86 15.59 8.89
C GLN A 47 -3.75 15.06 10.32
N TYR A 48 -3.37 13.79 10.49
CA TYR A 48 -3.22 13.16 11.81
C TYR A 48 -2.11 13.83 12.63
N LYS A 49 -0.98 14.16 12.02
CA LYS A 49 0.08 14.95 12.67
C LYS A 49 -0.43 16.31 13.14
N LYS A 50 -1.20 17.01 12.30
CA LYS A 50 -1.77 18.31 12.65
C LYS A 50 -2.76 18.23 13.82
N GLU A 51 -3.56 17.16 13.89
CA GLU A 51 -4.59 17.00 14.91
C GLU A 51 -4.07 16.41 16.23
N LYS A 52 -3.12 15.47 16.15
CA LYS A 52 -2.69 14.63 17.29
C LYS A 52 -1.23 14.79 17.67
N GLY A 53 -0.43 15.47 16.85
CA GLY A 53 1.00 15.68 17.10
C GLY A 53 1.87 14.43 16.94
N VAL A 54 1.33 13.34 16.36
CA VAL A 54 2.03 12.07 16.16
C VAL A 54 2.45 11.93 14.71
N ASP A 55 3.70 11.53 14.48
CA ASP A 55 4.24 11.29 13.15
C ASP A 55 3.82 9.93 12.61
N VAL A 56 3.36 9.89 11.36
CA VAL A 56 3.03 8.67 10.64
C VAL A 56 3.96 8.57 9.43
N VAL A 57 4.84 7.58 9.43
CA VAL A 57 5.76 7.30 8.34
C VAL A 57 5.26 6.09 7.58
N SER A 58 4.99 6.28 6.29
CA SER A 58 4.46 5.22 5.43
C SER A 58 5.54 4.69 4.48
N SER A 59 5.60 3.38 4.34
CA SER A 59 6.31 2.68 3.27
C SER A 59 5.28 2.15 2.27
N PHE A 60 5.49 2.45 0.99
CA PHE A 60 4.59 2.08 -0.10
C PHE A 60 5.28 1.13 -1.07
N ALA A 61 4.63 0.00 -1.33
CA ALA A 61 5.03 -0.97 -2.34
C ALA A 61 3.84 -1.87 -2.69
N SER A 62 4.05 -2.87 -3.53
CA SER A 62 3.09 -3.98 -3.66
C SER A 62 2.83 -4.63 -2.30
N SER A 63 1.57 -4.95 -1.98
CA SER A 63 1.20 -5.64 -0.75
C SER A 63 1.98 -6.94 -0.55
N SER A 64 2.33 -7.60 -1.66
CA SER A 64 3.17 -8.81 -1.64
C SER A 64 4.58 -8.57 -1.11
N THR A 65 5.20 -7.46 -1.49
CA THR A 65 6.52 -7.06 -1.00
C THR A 65 6.44 -6.70 0.47
N LEU A 66 5.44 -5.91 0.84
CA LEU A 66 5.23 -5.47 2.23
C LEU A 66 4.95 -6.63 3.17
N ALA A 67 4.08 -7.58 2.79
CA ALA A 67 3.77 -8.75 3.59
C ALA A 67 5.01 -9.64 3.81
N ARG A 68 5.84 -9.83 2.78
CA ARG A 68 7.12 -10.56 2.92
C ARG A 68 8.14 -9.82 3.78
N GLN A 69 8.18 -8.49 3.71
CA GLN A 69 9.04 -7.69 4.60
C GLN A 69 8.59 -7.80 6.06
N ILE A 70 7.27 -7.77 6.32
CA ILE A 70 6.71 -7.97 7.66
C ILE A 70 7.05 -9.38 8.19
N GLU A 71 6.87 -10.42 7.36
CA GLU A 71 7.31 -11.78 7.71
C GLU A 71 8.81 -11.84 8.06
N ALA A 72 9.65 -11.09 7.32
CA ALA A 72 11.09 -11.00 7.55
C ALA A 72 11.48 -10.14 8.78
N GLY A 73 10.51 -9.59 9.51
CA GLY A 73 10.73 -8.81 10.73
C GLY A 73 10.92 -7.31 10.52
N ALA A 74 10.47 -6.76 9.38
CA ALA A 74 10.43 -5.31 9.23
C ALA A 74 9.48 -4.68 10.27
N PRO A 75 9.88 -3.61 10.97
CA PRO A 75 9.15 -3.07 12.12
C PRO A 75 8.00 -2.14 11.68
N ALA A 76 7.02 -2.69 10.96
CA ALA A 76 5.77 -1.98 10.66
C ALA A 76 4.81 -2.12 11.85
N ASP A 77 4.07 -1.05 12.18
CA ASP A 77 3.02 -1.10 13.19
C ASP A 77 1.68 -1.51 12.59
N LEU A 78 1.40 -1.05 11.37
CA LEU A 78 0.18 -1.34 10.63
C LEU A 78 0.49 -1.84 9.23
N PHE A 79 -0.32 -2.79 8.78
CA PHE A 79 -0.32 -3.27 7.41
C PHE A 79 -1.69 -3.01 6.75
N ILE A 80 -1.68 -2.37 5.59
CA ILE A 80 -2.86 -2.18 4.74
C ILE A 80 -2.61 -2.81 3.37
N SER A 81 -3.19 -3.99 3.14
CA SER A 81 -3.10 -4.70 1.86
C SER A 81 -4.17 -4.20 0.88
N ALA A 82 -3.91 -4.35 -0.42
CA ALA A 82 -4.89 -4.18 -1.50
C ALA A 82 -5.67 -5.47 -1.86
N ASP A 83 -5.42 -6.57 -1.15
CA ASP A 83 -6.24 -7.77 -1.21
C ASP A 83 -6.29 -8.51 0.13
N GLN A 84 -7.24 -9.44 0.24
CA GLN A 84 -7.31 -10.35 1.39
C GLN A 84 -6.14 -11.33 1.40
N LYS A 85 -5.66 -11.78 0.22
CA LYS A 85 -4.64 -12.82 0.07
C LYS A 85 -3.33 -12.50 0.81
N TRP A 86 -2.81 -11.27 0.69
CA TRP A 86 -1.55 -10.91 1.35
C TRP A 86 -1.72 -10.60 2.82
N MET A 87 -2.93 -10.24 3.26
CA MET A 87 -3.25 -10.19 4.68
C MET A 87 -3.36 -11.60 5.26
N ASP A 88 -4.03 -12.53 4.56
CA ASP A 88 -4.10 -13.95 4.93
C ASP A 88 -2.69 -14.54 5.05
N TYR A 89 -1.82 -14.26 4.08
CA TYR A 89 -0.41 -14.65 4.13
C TYR A 89 0.27 -14.18 5.42
N ALA A 90 0.16 -12.90 5.76
CA ALA A 90 0.81 -12.36 6.96
C ALA A 90 0.22 -12.93 8.26
N VAL A 91 -1.08 -13.24 8.28
CA VAL A 91 -1.75 -13.96 9.37
C VAL A 91 -1.21 -15.38 9.51
N ASP A 92 -1.07 -16.13 8.43
CA ASP A 92 -0.53 -17.50 8.43
C ASP A 92 0.92 -17.54 8.93
N LYS A 93 1.68 -16.46 8.70
CA LYS A 93 3.03 -16.26 9.23
C LYS A 93 3.06 -15.76 10.67
N LYS A 94 1.91 -15.62 11.34
CA LYS A 94 1.75 -15.11 12.70
C LYS A 94 2.34 -13.72 12.91
N ALA A 95 2.35 -12.90 11.86
CA ALA A 95 2.91 -11.56 11.89
C ALA A 95 1.83 -10.47 12.08
N ILE A 96 0.58 -10.85 12.31
CA ILE A 96 -0.57 -9.93 12.42
C ILE A 96 -1.36 -10.24 13.67
N ASP A 97 -1.73 -9.19 14.41
CA ASP A 97 -2.75 -9.28 15.47
C ASP A 97 -4.11 -9.47 14.80
N THR A 98 -4.53 -10.73 14.73
CA THR A 98 -5.75 -11.15 14.01
C THR A 98 -7.03 -10.50 14.53
N ALA A 99 -7.08 -10.09 15.81
CA ALA A 99 -8.26 -9.44 16.38
C ALA A 99 -8.48 -8.02 15.82
N THR A 100 -7.45 -7.43 15.21
CA THR A 100 -7.49 -6.09 14.63
C THR A 100 -7.75 -6.09 13.13
N ARG A 101 -7.76 -7.26 12.48
CA ARG A 101 -7.99 -7.34 11.03
C ARG A 101 -9.41 -6.90 10.69
N GLN A 102 -9.51 -5.87 9.86
CA GLN A 102 -10.79 -5.38 9.35
C GLN A 102 -10.66 -4.95 7.89
N THR A 103 -11.68 -5.24 7.08
CA THR A 103 -11.75 -4.65 5.73
C THR A 103 -12.12 -3.17 5.84
N LEU A 104 -11.21 -2.30 5.41
CA LEU A 104 -11.33 -0.84 5.54
C LEU A 104 -11.96 -0.22 4.29
N LEU A 105 -11.47 -0.60 3.11
CA LEU A 105 -11.83 0.02 1.84
C LEU A 105 -12.20 -1.01 0.79
N GLY A 106 -12.89 -0.55 -0.25
CA GLY A 106 -12.99 -1.24 -1.53
C GLY A 106 -12.63 -0.32 -2.69
N ASN A 107 -12.48 -0.89 -3.88
CA ASN A 107 -12.06 -0.15 -5.07
C ASN A 107 -12.62 -0.81 -6.34
N SER A 108 -12.47 -0.16 -7.48
CA SER A 108 -12.80 -0.71 -8.80
C SER A 108 -11.53 -1.01 -9.59
N LEU A 109 -11.61 -1.94 -10.53
CA LEU A 109 -10.54 -2.23 -11.48
C LEU A 109 -10.86 -1.56 -12.82
N VAL A 110 -9.93 -0.79 -13.37
CA VAL A 110 -10.16 0.04 -14.57
C VAL A 110 -9.04 -0.13 -15.58
N VAL A 111 -9.36 0.15 -16.84
CA VAL A 111 -8.37 0.36 -17.90
C VAL A 111 -8.14 1.85 -18.06
N VAL A 112 -6.88 2.25 -18.03
CA VAL A 112 -6.44 3.62 -18.28
C VAL A 112 -5.63 3.72 -19.56
N ALA A 113 -5.69 4.89 -20.19
CA ALA A 113 -4.83 5.29 -21.30
C ALA A 113 -4.13 6.61 -20.95
N PRO A 114 -3.03 6.97 -21.63
CA PRO A 114 -2.39 8.28 -21.45
C PRO A 114 -3.40 9.41 -21.68
N LYS A 115 -3.29 10.51 -20.94
CA LYS A 115 -4.26 11.62 -21.01
C LYS A 115 -4.41 12.17 -22.42
N ALA A 116 -3.31 12.24 -23.17
CA ALA A 116 -3.25 12.72 -24.55
C ALA A 116 -3.61 11.67 -25.60
N SER A 117 -3.89 10.42 -25.21
CA SER A 117 -4.26 9.36 -26.15
C SER A 117 -5.61 9.65 -26.81
N GLU A 118 -5.74 9.30 -28.10
CA GLU A 118 -7.01 9.34 -28.82
C GLU A 118 -7.94 8.16 -28.48
N GLN A 119 -7.49 7.23 -27.64
CA GLN A 119 -8.30 6.09 -27.22
C GLN A 119 -9.63 6.55 -26.63
N LYS A 120 -10.71 6.01 -27.18
CA LYS A 120 -12.08 6.28 -26.74
C LYS A 120 -12.53 5.27 -25.70
N ASP A 121 -13.58 5.63 -25.00
CA ASP A 121 -14.22 4.74 -24.04
C ASP A 121 -14.74 3.49 -24.76
N PHE A 122 -14.60 2.33 -24.12
CA PHE A 122 -15.10 1.06 -24.63
C PHE A 122 -15.68 0.21 -23.49
N THR A 123 -16.51 -0.75 -23.86
CA THR A 123 -17.06 -1.74 -22.92
C THR A 123 -16.17 -2.98 -22.89
N ILE A 124 -15.90 -3.47 -21.68
CA ILE A 124 -15.18 -4.73 -21.48
C ILE A 124 -16.19 -5.87 -21.40
N ASP A 125 -16.10 -6.80 -22.35
CA ASP A 125 -16.87 -8.04 -22.40
C ASP A 125 -16.04 -9.14 -23.07
N SER A 126 -16.64 -10.32 -23.27
CA SER A 126 -15.96 -11.48 -23.89
C SER A 126 -15.62 -11.31 -25.37
N LYS A 127 -16.09 -10.23 -26.03
CA LYS A 127 -15.85 -9.92 -27.44
C LYS A 127 -14.91 -8.72 -27.62
N THR A 128 -14.42 -8.11 -26.54
CA THR A 128 -13.48 -6.99 -26.62
C THR A 128 -12.23 -7.36 -27.41
N ASN A 129 -11.96 -6.63 -28.50
CA ASN A 129 -10.79 -6.86 -29.35
C ASN A 129 -9.54 -6.17 -28.79
N TRP A 130 -8.95 -6.77 -27.76
CA TRP A 130 -7.77 -6.27 -27.08
C TRP A 130 -6.55 -6.08 -27.99
N THR A 131 -6.37 -6.94 -28.99
CA THR A 131 -5.24 -6.85 -29.92
C THR A 131 -5.29 -5.55 -30.73
N SER A 132 -6.48 -5.16 -31.19
CA SER A 132 -6.67 -3.87 -31.85
C SER A 132 -6.49 -2.70 -30.90
N LEU A 133 -6.98 -2.81 -29.65
CA LEU A 133 -6.86 -1.74 -28.66
C LEU A 133 -5.41 -1.47 -28.25
N LEU A 134 -4.56 -2.50 -28.21
CA LEU A 134 -3.14 -2.36 -27.91
C LEU A 134 -2.31 -1.89 -29.11
N ASN A 135 -2.78 -2.13 -30.35
CA ASN A 135 -2.10 -1.74 -31.59
C ASN A 135 -0.58 -2.05 -31.60
N GLY A 136 -0.22 -3.28 -31.19
CA GLY A 136 1.18 -3.73 -31.11
C GLY A 136 1.93 -3.31 -29.83
N GLY A 137 1.37 -2.44 -29.00
CA GLY A 137 1.91 -2.07 -27.69
C GLY A 137 1.66 -3.13 -26.60
N ARG A 138 2.20 -2.87 -25.41
CA ARG A 138 2.04 -3.72 -24.23
C ARG A 138 0.93 -3.20 -23.31
N LEU A 139 0.32 -4.11 -22.54
CA LEU A 139 -0.65 -3.78 -21.49
C LEU A 139 0.07 -3.65 -20.15
N ALA A 140 0.16 -2.44 -19.60
CA ALA A 140 0.78 -2.23 -18.29
C ALA A 140 -0.10 -2.83 -17.19
N VAL A 141 0.50 -3.66 -16.34
CA VAL A 141 -0.19 -4.31 -15.21
C VAL A 141 0.76 -4.41 -14.04
N GLY A 142 0.25 -4.42 -12.81
CA GLY A 142 1.07 -4.97 -11.70
C GLY A 142 1.43 -6.42 -12.02
N ASP A 143 2.60 -6.90 -11.58
CA ASP A 143 3.02 -8.28 -11.85
C ASP A 143 1.92 -9.26 -11.41
N PRO A 144 1.32 -10.02 -12.36
CA PRO A 144 0.16 -10.85 -12.10
C PRO A 144 0.44 -12.06 -11.20
N GLU A 145 1.71 -12.38 -10.94
CA GLU A 145 2.10 -13.49 -10.09
C GLU A 145 2.00 -13.13 -8.59
N HIS A 146 2.08 -11.84 -8.23
CA HIS A 146 2.08 -11.46 -6.82
C HIS A 146 1.47 -10.08 -6.50
N VAL A 147 1.42 -9.12 -7.43
CA VAL A 147 0.84 -7.81 -7.15
C VAL A 147 -0.69 -7.90 -7.15
N PRO A 148 -1.41 -7.42 -6.12
CA PRO A 148 -2.88 -7.51 -6.07
C PRO A 148 -3.58 -7.00 -7.33
N ALA A 149 -3.20 -5.83 -7.84
CA ALA A 149 -3.78 -5.27 -9.07
C ALA A 149 -3.56 -6.19 -10.28
N GLY A 150 -2.40 -6.83 -10.36
CA GLY A 150 -2.08 -7.84 -11.37
C GLY A 150 -2.87 -9.13 -11.20
N ILE A 151 -3.08 -9.59 -9.96
CA ILE A 151 -3.88 -10.77 -9.64
C ILE A 151 -5.34 -10.54 -10.04
N TYR A 152 -5.93 -9.40 -9.67
CA TYR A 152 -7.29 -9.04 -10.11
C TYR A 152 -7.38 -8.89 -11.63
N ALA A 153 -6.37 -8.28 -12.27
CA ALA A 153 -6.32 -8.16 -13.73
C ALA A 153 -6.27 -9.54 -14.41
N LYS A 154 -5.42 -10.45 -13.91
CA LYS A 154 -5.33 -11.83 -14.42
C LYS A 154 -6.65 -12.56 -14.26
N GLU A 155 -7.27 -12.49 -13.08
CA GLU A 155 -8.58 -13.11 -12.82
C GLU A 155 -9.66 -12.56 -13.78
N ALA A 156 -9.75 -11.24 -13.92
CA ALA A 156 -10.70 -10.58 -14.81
C ALA A 156 -10.50 -11.00 -16.27
N LEU A 157 -9.26 -10.94 -16.76
CA LEU A 157 -8.94 -11.30 -18.13
C LEU A 157 -9.13 -12.80 -18.39
N GLN A 158 -8.90 -13.67 -17.41
CA GLN A 158 -9.19 -15.11 -17.52
C GLN A 158 -10.70 -15.35 -17.61
N LYS A 159 -11.49 -14.72 -16.74
CA LYS A 159 -12.95 -14.86 -16.74
C LYS A 159 -13.59 -14.36 -18.03
N LEU A 160 -13.01 -13.33 -18.63
CA LEU A 160 -13.45 -12.76 -19.90
C LEU A 160 -12.86 -13.46 -21.14
N GLY A 161 -12.04 -14.50 -20.95
CA GLY A 161 -11.44 -15.27 -22.06
C GLY A 161 -10.34 -14.55 -22.82
N ALA A 162 -9.80 -13.44 -22.30
CA ALA A 162 -8.79 -12.61 -22.95
C ALA A 162 -7.35 -12.91 -22.50
N TRP A 163 -7.17 -13.67 -21.41
CA TRP A 163 -5.85 -13.89 -20.79
C TRP A 163 -4.82 -14.51 -21.74
N ASP A 164 -5.16 -15.57 -22.47
CA ASP A 164 -4.19 -16.23 -23.37
C ASP A 164 -3.73 -15.32 -24.51
N THR A 165 -4.60 -14.39 -24.94
CA THR A 165 -4.27 -13.38 -25.95
C THR A 165 -3.36 -12.28 -25.39
N LEU A 166 -3.56 -11.89 -24.13
CA LEU A 166 -2.91 -10.75 -23.51
C LEU A 166 -1.65 -11.08 -22.72
N SER A 167 -1.54 -12.29 -22.18
CA SER A 167 -0.41 -12.71 -21.33
C SER A 167 0.96 -12.52 -22.00
N PRO A 168 1.16 -12.73 -23.32
CA PRO A 168 2.45 -12.45 -23.97
C PRO A 168 2.70 -10.94 -24.20
N LYS A 169 1.66 -10.12 -24.07
CA LYS A 169 1.65 -8.67 -24.36
C LYS A 169 1.69 -7.81 -23.09
N LEU A 170 1.87 -8.41 -21.91
CA LEU A 170 1.94 -7.66 -20.67
C LEU A 170 3.23 -6.83 -20.56
N ALA A 171 3.15 -5.71 -19.86
CA ALA A 171 4.28 -5.00 -19.28
C ALA A 171 4.10 -5.06 -17.75
N PRO A 172 4.56 -6.15 -17.09
CA PRO A 172 4.43 -6.30 -15.65
C PRO A 172 5.31 -5.28 -14.93
N ALA A 173 4.78 -4.70 -13.86
CA ALA A 173 5.46 -3.74 -13.00
C ALA A 173 5.48 -4.22 -11.54
N GLU A 174 6.44 -3.71 -10.77
CA GLU A 174 6.66 -4.12 -9.37
C GLU A 174 5.45 -3.86 -8.47
N ASP A 175 4.65 -2.84 -8.79
CA ASP A 175 3.36 -2.54 -8.18
C ASP A 175 2.43 -1.80 -9.16
N VAL A 176 1.22 -1.47 -8.71
CA VAL A 176 0.20 -0.80 -9.54
C VAL A 176 0.58 0.65 -9.90
N ARG A 177 1.39 1.34 -9.08
CA ARG A 177 1.87 2.69 -9.39
C ARG A 177 3.00 2.66 -10.41
N GLY A 178 3.80 1.60 -10.41
CA GLY A 178 4.72 1.29 -11.52
C GLY A 178 3.96 1.10 -12.83
N ALA A 179 2.87 0.33 -12.83
CA ALA A 179 2.04 0.12 -14.01
C ALA A 179 1.37 1.42 -14.50
N LEU A 180 0.81 2.21 -13.58
CA LEU A 180 0.26 3.54 -13.87
C LEU A 180 1.30 4.43 -14.54
N ALA A 181 2.53 4.46 -14.01
CA ALA A 181 3.58 5.32 -14.52
C ALA A 181 4.02 4.95 -15.95
N LEU A 182 3.97 3.67 -16.34
CA LEU A 182 4.18 3.25 -17.74
C LEU A 182 3.15 3.89 -18.68
N VAL A 183 1.89 3.99 -18.24
CA VAL A 183 0.81 4.63 -19.01
C VAL A 183 0.98 6.15 -19.02
N GLU A 184 1.30 6.77 -17.88
CA GLU A 184 1.55 8.22 -17.80
C GLU A 184 2.67 8.68 -18.74
N ARG A 185 3.73 7.86 -18.86
CA ARG A 185 4.87 8.14 -19.75
C ARG A 185 4.64 7.72 -21.20
N ASN A 186 3.44 7.22 -21.54
CA ASN A 186 3.11 6.71 -22.86
C ASN A 186 4.06 5.57 -23.32
N GLU A 187 4.61 4.81 -22.38
CA GLU A 187 5.41 3.60 -22.63
C GLU A 187 4.51 2.37 -22.83
N ALA A 188 3.27 2.43 -22.32
CA ALA A 188 2.21 1.47 -22.59
C ALA A 188 0.93 2.21 -23.04
N PRO A 189 0.29 1.81 -24.16
CA PRO A 189 -0.92 2.47 -24.65
C PRO A 189 -2.12 2.29 -23.71
N LEU A 190 -2.15 1.19 -22.95
CA LEU A 190 -3.16 0.87 -21.96
C LEU A 190 -2.52 0.30 -20.71
N GLY A 191 -3.17 0.47 -19.57
CA GLY A 191 -2.84 -0.25 -18.35
C GLY A 191 -4.06 -0.59 -17.52
N ILE A 192 -3.96 -1.65 -16.71
CA ILE A 192 -4.97 -2.05 -15.74
C ILE A 192 -4.50 -1.59 -14.35
N VAL A 193 -5.27 -0.70 -13.75
CA VAL A 193 -5.00 -0.09 -12.44
C VAL A 193 -6.30 -0.01 -11.64
N TYR A 194 -6.26 0.52 -10.42
CA TYR A 194 -7.49 0.80 -9.68
C TYR A 194 -8.12 2.13 -10.07
N GLY A 195 -9.43 2.26 -9.86
CA GLY A 195 -10.15 3.53 -10.04
C GLY A 195 -9.51 4.67 -9.26
N SER A 196 -9.07 4.41 -8.02
CA SER A 196 -8.36 5.39 -7.19
C SER A 196 -7.03 5.86 -7.79
N ASP A 197 -6.30 4.98 -8.50
CA ASP A 197 -5.04 5.35 -9.14
C ASP A 197 -5.27 6.33 -10.30
N ALA A 198 -6.36 6.13 -11.05
CA ALA A 198 -6.78 7.05 -12.09
C ALA A 198 -7.21 8.42 -11.52
N VAL A 199 -7.86 8.46 -10.35
CA VAL A 199 -8.20 9.71 -9.65
C VAL A 199 -6.94 10.44 -9.17
N ALA A 200 -5.94 9.71 -8.68
CA ALA A 200 -4.70 10.28 -8.18
C ALA A 200 -3.78 10.84 -9.27
N SER A 201 -3.96 10.41 -10.52
CA SER A 201 -3.13 10.81 -11.65
C SER A 201 -3.74 11.95 -12.47
N LYS A 202 -2.87 12.86 -12.94
CA LYS A 202 -3.22 13.85 -13.97
C LYS A 202 -2.81 13.41 -15.38
N GLY A 203 -2.00 12.35 -15.47
CA GLY A 203 -1.35 11.88 -16.69
C GLY A 203 -2.13 10.80 -17.45
N VAL A 204 -3.22 10.28 -16.88
CA VAL A 204 -4.08 9.27 -17.52
C VAL A 204 -5.54 9.66 -17.56
N LYS A 205 -6.32 8.89 -18.30
CA LYS A 205 -7.79 8.89 -18.29
C LYS A 205 -8.29 7.45 -18.24
N VAL A 206 -9.40 7.22 -17.55
CA VAL A 206 -10.13 5.95 -17.61
C VAL A 206 -10.78 5.82 -18.99
N VAL A 207 -10.63 4.66 -19.63
CA VAL A 207 -11.24 4.34 -20.92
C VAL A 207 -12.14 3.11 -20.86
N ALA A 208 -12.07 2.33 -19.78
CA ALA A 208 -13.05 1.29 -19.48
C ALA A 208 -12.99 0.92 -17.99
N THR A 209 -14.08 0.34 -17.47
CA THR A 209 -14.13 -0.26 -16.13
C THR A 209 -14.42 -1.73 -16.27
N PHE A 210 -13.69 -2.59 -15.55
CA PHE A 210 -13.97 -4.01 -15.55
C PHE A 210 -15.33 -4.29 -14.88
N PRO A 211 -16.12 -5.24 -15.38
CA PRO A 211 -17.33 -5.67 -14.69
C PRO A 211 -16.99 -6.16 -13.27
N GLU A 212 -17.77 -5.76 -12.27
CA GLU A 212 -17.52 -6.13 -10.85
C GLU A 212 -17.51 -7.65 -10.65
N ASP A 213 -18.28 -8.39 -11.46
CA ASP A 213 -18.32 -9.84 -11.43
C ASP A 213 -17.14 -10.49 -12.18
N SER A 214 -16.29 -9.75 -12.88
CA SER A 214 -15.14 -10.31 -13.62
C SER A 214 -14.00 -10.76 -12.69
N HIS A 215 -13.89 -10.20 -11.50
CA HIS A 215 -12.85 -10.50 -10.52
C HIS A 215 -13.44 -10.61 -9.11
N LYS A 216 -12.65 -11.08 -8.14
CA LYS A 216 -13.01 -10.92 -6.73
C LYS A 216 -13.17 -9.44 -6.39
N LYS A 217 -14.06 -9.14 -5.45
CA LYS A 217 -14.23 -7.78 -4.93
C LYS A 217 -12.89 -7.24 -4.45
N VAL A 218 -12.51 -6.06 -4.92
CA VAL A 218 -11.27 -5.41 -4.47
C VAL A 218 -11.51 -4.87 -3.07
N GLU A 219 -10.84 -5.47 -2.08
CA GLU A 219 -10.96 -5.12 -0.67
C GLU A 219 -9.59 -4.88 -0.04
N TYR A 220 -9.51 -3.84 0.80
CA TYR A 220 -8.29 -3.43 1.49
C TYR A 220 -8.41 -3.74 2.99
N PRO A 221 -7.89 -4.88 3.47
CA PRO A 221 -7.81 -5.13 4.90
C PRO A 221 -6.69 -4.31 5.54
N VAL A 222 -7.01 -3.74 6.72
CA VAL A 222 -6.05 -3.15 7.65
C VAL A 222 -5.93 -4.05 8.87
N ALA A 223 -4.71 -4.20 9.39
CA ALA A 223 -4.45 -4.86 10.66
C ALA A 223 -3.20 -4.29 11.33
N VAL A 224 -3.14 -4.43 12.66
CA VAL A 224 -1.95 -4.17 13.47
C VAL A 224 -1.01 -5.37 13.33
N VAL A 225 0.28 -5.09 13.18
CA VAL A 225 1.33 -6.12 13.16
C VAL A 225 1.49 -6.72 14.56
N GLU A 226 1.72 -8.02 14.63
CA GLU A 226 1.83 -8.74 15.90
C GLU A 226 2.92 -8.12 16.80
N GLY A 227 2.59 -7.85 18.07
CA GLY A 227 3.50 -7.20 19.02
C GLY A 227 3.55 -5.66 18.95
N HIS A 228 2.85 -5.02 18.00
CA HIS A 228 2.82 -3.55 17.85
C HIS A 228 1.52 -2.90 18.37
N ASN A 229 0.61 -3.68 18.98
CA ASN A 229 -0.67 -3.18 19.48
C ASN A 229 -0.53 -2.41 20.81
N ASN A 230 -0.19 -1.13 20.70
CA ASN A 230 -0.13 -0.17 21.80
C ASN A 230 -1.12 0.99 21.60
N ALA A 231 -1.26 1.85 22.62
CA ALA A 231 -2.24 2.96 22.59
C ALA A 231 -2.03 3.93 21.41
N THR A 232 -0.78 4.23 21.05
CA THR A 232 -0.44 5.14 19.95
C THR A 232 -0.84 4.56 18.59
N VAL A 233 -0.50 3.30 18.34
CA VAL A 233 -0.89 2.57 17.12
C VAL A 233 -2.39 2.39 17.04
N LYS A 234 -3.04 2.02 18.15
CA LYS A 234 -4.48 1.84 18.24
C LYS A 234 -5.25 3.14 17.93
N ALA A 235 -4.76 4.28 18.40
CA ALA A 235 -5.36 5.57 18.11
C ALA A 235 -5.35 5.90 16.61
N PHE A 236 -4.25 5.61 15.90
CA PHE A 236 -4.20 5.83 14.46
C PHE A 236 -5.01 4.77 13.68
N TYR A 237 -4.98 3.51 14.10
CA TYR A 237 -5.86 2.47 13.56
C TYR A 237 -7.34 2.86 13.66
N ASP A 238 -7.77 3.43 14.80
CA ASP A 238 -9.13 3.94 14.96
C ASP A 238 -9.40 5.19 14.11
N TYR A 239 -8.41 6.07 13.97
CA TYR A 239 -8.50 7.25 13.11
C TYR A 239 -8.74 6.89 11.64
N LEU A 240 -8.08 5.83 11.13
CA LEU A 240 -8.28 5.34 9.77
C LEU A 240 -9.73 4.92 9.47
N LYS A 241 -10.49 4.54 10.50
CA LYS A 241 -11.92 4.19 10.41
C LYS A 241 -12.85 5.38 10.69
N GLY A 242 -12.27 6.52 11.09
CA GLY A 242 -13.01 7.73 11.44
C GLY A 242 -13.46 8.53 10.22
N PRO A 243 -14.37 9.51 10.41
CA PRO A 243 -14.94 10.30 9.32
C PRO A 243 -13.90 11.14 8.56
N GLN A 244 -12.86 11.64 9.25
CA GLN A 244 -11.79 12.44 8.63
C GLN A 244 -11.00 11.62 7.60
N ALA A 245 -10.56 10.42 7.99
CA ALA A 245 -9.87 9.51 7.07
C ALA A 245 -10.80 9.04 5.95
N ALA A 246 -12.06 8.72 6.27
CA ALA A 246 -13.05 8.31 5.28
C ALA A 246 -13.30 9.38 4.20
N GLU A 247 -13.34 10.67 4.57
CA GLU A 247 -13.46 11.77 3.60
C GLU A 247 -12.26 11.80 2.64
N ILE A 248 -11.04 11.66 3.16
CA ILE A 248 -9.82 11.64 2.35
C ILE A 248 -9.83 10.42 1.40
N PHE A 249 -10.16 9.23 1.90
CA PHE A 249 -10.27 8.04 1.07
C PHE A 249 -11.29 8.20 -0.06
N LYS A 250 -12.48 8.73 0.23
CA LYS A 250 -13.52 8.99 -0.79
C LYS A 250 -13.05 10.00 -1.83
N ARG A 251 -12.34 11.06 -1.41
CA ARG A 251 -11.76 12.06 -2.33
C ARG A 251 -10.79 11.44 -3.33
N TYR A 252 -10.05 10.42 -2.92
CA TYR A 252 -9.16 9.65 -3.78
C TYR A 252 -9.84 8.48 -4.52
N GLY A 253 -11.16 8.36 -4.48
CA GLY A 253 -11.91 7.37 -5.26
C GLY A 253 -12.02 5.98 -4.60
N PHE A 254 -11.62 5.83 -3.34
CA PHE A 254 -11.89 4.61 -2.58
C PHE A 254 -13.34 4.58 -2.10
N THR A 255 -13.89 3.37 -2.02
CA THR A 255 -15.16 3.13 -1.31
C THR A 255 -14.86 2.80 0.15
N THR A 256 -15.59 3.41 1.08
CA THR A 256 -15.49 3.11 2.51
C THR A 256 -16.72 2.32 2.94
N LYS A 257 -16.56 1.40 3.89
CA LYS A 257 -17.70 0.76 4.57
C LYS A 257 -18.32 1.70 5.60
#